data_AF-A0A4U4EM36-F1
#
_entry.id   AF-A0A4U4EM36-F1
#
_cell.length_a   1.000
_cell.length_b   1.000
_cell.length_c   1.000
_cell.angle_alpha   90.00
_cell.angle_beta   90.00
_cell.angle_gamma   90.00
#
_symmetry.space_group_name_H-M   'P 1'
#
loop_
_entity.id
_entity.type
_entity.pdbx_description
1 polymer ?
#
loop_
_entity_poly.entity_id
_entity_poly.type
_entity_poly.pdbx_seq_one_letter_code
_entity_poly.pdbx_strand_id
1 'polypeptide(L)'
;MAVKTCPVCGKTVSNSRSNTVYCNPECRQKARNKRRSHKDNKKPKQPPKIVDRPKNHPTPYGGTDPLEYWRNYKERILESEREFNFRGIHLIGGIEVYEENFEYLVVEQIEDKKDCNE
;
A
#
# COMPACT_ATOMS: atom_id res chain seq x y z
N MET A 1 -12.97 29.79 26.10
CA MET A 1 -11.81 30.16 25.28
C MET A 1 -10.69 29.18 25.58
N ALA A 2 -10.20 28.43 24.59
CA ALA A 2 -9.12 27.46 24.83
C ALA A 2 -7.77 28.20 24.89
N VAL A 3 -7.19 28.30 26.08
CA VAL A 3 -5.85 28.85 26.27
C VAL A 3 -4.84 27.77 25.92
N LYS A 4 -3.95 28.04 24.98
CA LYS A 4 -2.90 27.11 24.55
C LYS A 4 -1.53 27.72 24.75
N THR A 5 -0.53 26.90 25.05
CA THR A 5 0.84 27.38 25.19
C THR A 5 1.54 27.29 23.83
N CYS A 6 2.18 28.38 23.41
CA CYS A 6 2.94 28.39 22.17
C CYS A 6 4.20 27.52 22.32
N PRO A 7 4.43 26.52 21.44
CA PRO A 7 5.56 25.60 21.54
C PRO A 7 6.92 26.23 21.18
N VAL A 8 6.94 27.49 20.72
CA VAL A 8 8.16 28.22 20.34
C VAL A 8 8.57 29.24 21.39
N CYS A 9 7.59 29.96 21.96
CA CYS A 9 7.82 31.10 22.84
C CYS A 9 7.41 30.83 24.29
N GLY A 10 6.68 29.74 24.58
CA GLY A 10 6.15 29.41 25.90
C GLY A 10 5.00 30.32 26.38
N LYS A 11 4.65 31.36 25.62
CA LYS A 11 3.58 32.30 25.98
C LYS A 11 2.21 31.66 25.81
N THR A 12 1.27 32.06 26.66
CA THR A 12 -0.15 31.71 26.55
C THR A 12 -0.77 32.40 25.34
N VAL A 13 -1.50 31.63 24.56
CA VAL A 13 -2.20 32.05 23.34
C VAL A 13 -3.68 32.10 23.68
N SER A 14 -4.20 33.31 23.88
CA SER A 14 -5.62 33.60 24.02
C SER A 14 -6.16 34.10 22.67
N ASN A 15 -6.40 33.18 21.74
CA ASN A 15 -6.95 33.52 20.43
C ASN A 15 -8.44 33.13 20.35
N SER A 16 -9.22 33.92 19.61
CA SER A 16 -10.63 33.67 19.32
C SER A 16 -10.85 32.36 18.54
N ARG A 17 -9.85 31.93 17.76
CA ARG A 17 -9.87 30.66 17.01
C ARG A 17 -9.23 29.53 17.80
N SER A 18 -10.02 28.51 18.12
CA SER A 18 -9.62 27.30 18.85
C SER A 18 -8.42 26.55 18.24
N ASN A 19 -8.19 26.66 16.92
CA ASN A 19 -7.12 25.97 16.21
C ASN A 19 -5.78 26.72 16.15
N THR A 20 -5.67 27.90 16.76
CA THR A 20 -4.41 28.66 16.73
C THR A 20 -3.41 28.13 17.76
N VAL A 21 -2.25 27.67 17.28
CA VAL A 21 -1.20 27.05 18.12
C VAL A 21 -0.08 28.05 18.50
N TYR A 22 0.10 29.12 17.74
CA TYR A 22 1.25 30.04 17.90
C TYR A 22 0.84 31.42 18.39
N CYS A 23 1.71 32.01 19.23
CA CYS A 23 1.50 33.34 19.85
C CYS A 23 1.51 34.49 18.81
N ASN A 24 2.28 34.36 17.73
CA ASN A 24 2.38 35.37 16.66
C ASN A 24 2.91 34.73 15.34
N PRO A 25 2.91 35.48 14.21
CA PRO A 25 3.46 35.02 12.93
C PRO A 25 4.95 34.65 13.02
N GLU A 26 5.74 35.39 13.80
CA GLU A 26 7.16 35.13 14.02
C GLU A 26 7.42 33.72 14.57
N CYS A 27 6.65 33.28 15.56
CA CYS A 27 6.76 31.95 16.14
C CYS A 27 6.34 30.87 15.15
N ARG A 28 5.31 31.14 14.33
CA ARG A 28 4.94 30.25 13.23
C ARG A 28 6.09 30.10 12.23
N GLN A 29 6.80 31.18 11.91
CA GLN A 29 7.93 31.15 10.98
C GLN A 29 9.14 30.43 11.57
N LYS A 30 9.50 30.67 12.84
CA LYS A 30 10.56 29.93 13.55
C LYS A 30 10.31 28.42 13.54
N ALA A 31 9.07 27.99 13.79
CA ALA A 31 8.69 26.58 13.72
C ALA A 31 8.85 26.00 12.29
N ARG A 32 8.53 26.77 11.24
CA ARG A 32 8.73 26.36 9.84
C ARG A 32 10.23 26.24 9.50
N ASN A 33 11.03 27.21 9.88
CA ASN A 33 12.47 27.23 9.60
C ASN A 33 13.17 26.03 10.27
N LYS A 34 12.82 25.71 11.52
CA LYS A 34 13.33 24.51 12.22
C LYS A 34 13.02 23.22 11.46
N ARG A 35 11.79 23.06 10.96
CA ARG A 35 11.40 21.88 10.16
C ARG A 35 12.16 21.77 8.84
N ARG A 36 12.50 22.90 8.21
CA ARG A 36 13.27 22.94 6.96
C ARG A 36 14.74 22.56 7.19
N SER A 37 15.38 23.14 8.20
CA SER A 37 16.77 22.82 8.56
C SER A 37 16.97 21.34 8.91
N HIS A 38 16.00 20.70 9.58
CA HIS A 38 16.04 19.25 9.80
C HIS A 38 15.78 18.41 8.55
N LYS A 39 15.21 18.99 7.49
CA LYS A 39 14.96 18.31 6.21
C LYS A 39 16.23 18.20 5.38
N ASP A 40 17.09 19.21 5.44
CA ASP A 40 18.39 19.25 4.75
C ASP A 40 19.40 18.28 5.38
N ASN A 41 19.22 17.92 6.65
CA ASN A 41 20.00 16.91 7.37
C ASN A 41 19.38 15.50 7.40
N LYS A 42 18.25 15.26 6.72
CA LYS A 42 17.74 13.90 6.59
C LYS A 42 18.69 13.12 5.69
N LYS A 43 19.35 12.09 6.26
CA LYS A 43 19.97 11.01 5.48
C LYS A 43 19.00 10.65 4.34
N PRO A 44 19.48 10.49 3.09
CA PRO A 44 18.61 10.13 1.99
C PRO A 44 17.78 8.93 2.45
N LYS A 45 16.46 9.06 2.40
CA LYS A 45 15.60 7.89 2.58
C LYS A 45 16.10 6.90 1.54
N GLN A 46 16.58 5.75 2.00
CA GLN A 46 16.91 4.67 1.08
C GLN A 46 15.69 4.52 0.16
N PRO A 47 15.86 4.51 -1.16
CA PRO A 47 14.74 4.21 -2.04
C PRO A 47 14.10 2.91 -1.52
N PRO A 48 12.77 2.78 -1.53
CA PRO A 48 12.15 1.49 -1.21
C PRO A 48 12.92 0.45 -2.03
N LYS A 49 13.40 -0.62 -1.37
CA LYS A 49 14.10 -1.69 -2.08
C LYS A 49 13.13 -2.16 -3.15
N ILE A 50 13.40 -1.77 -4.39
CA ILE A 50 12.78 -2.38 -5.56
C ILE A 50 13.38 -3.78 -5.51
N VAL A 51 12.70 -4.69 -4.82
CA VAL A 51 12.99 -6.11 -5.02
C VAL A 51 12.73 -6.30 -6.50
N ASP A 52 13.79 -6.62 -7.24
CA ASP A 52 13.66 -6.98 -8.64
C ASP A 52 12.53 -7.99 -8.71
N ARG A 53 11.47 -7.66 -9.45
CA ARG A 53 10.40 -8.61 -9.72
C ARG A 53 11.11 -9.85 -10.26
N PRO A 54 11.05 -11.01 -9.59
CA PRO A 54 11.76 -12.17 -10.06
C PRO A 54 11.34 -12.41 -11.51
N LYS A 55 12.31 -12.44 -12.43
CA LYS A 55 12.08 -12.62 -13.87
C LYS A 55 11.37 -13.96 -14.15
N ASN A 56 11.38 -14.88 -13.18
CA ASN A 56 10.51 -16.05 -13.10
C ASN A 56 9.11 -15.69 -12.57
N HIS A 57 8.46 -14.66 -13.13
CA HIS A 57 7.01 -14.68 -13.14
C HIS A 57 6.65 -15.68 -14.22
N PRO A 58 6.12 -16.87 -13.90
CA PRO A 58 5.69 -17.81 -14.93
C PRO A 58 4.76 -17.05 -15.88
N THR A 59 5.18 -16.92 -17.13
CA THR A 59 4.33 -16.37 -18.18
C THR A 59 3.18 -17.36 -18.33
N PRO A 60 1.91 -16.91 -18.36
CA PRO A 60 0.75 -17.80 -18.29
C PRO A 60 0.65 -18.81 -19.43
N TYR A 61 1.45 -18.67 -20.49
CA TYR A 61 1.42 -19.52 -21.68
C TYR A 61 2.83 -19.93 -22.14
N GLY A 62 3.69 -20.31 -21.21
CA GLY A 62 4.96 -20.99 -21.51
C GLY A 62 4.79 -22.48 -21.86
N GLY A 63 3.70 -22.85 -22.53
CA GLY A 63 3.38 -24.23 -22.93
C GLY A 63 2.69 -25.11 -21.87
N THR A 64 2.34 -24.56 -20.70
CA THR A 64 1.58 -25.27 -19.65
C THR A 64 0.07 -24.99 -19.75
N ASP A 65 -0.74 -25.99 -19.38
CA ASP A 65 -2.20 -25.95 -19.38
C ASP A 65 -2.72 -24.80 -18.48
N PRO A 66 -3.63 -23.91 -18.96
CA PRO A 66 -4.14 -22.78 -18.17
C PRO A 66 -4.70 -23.19 -16.80
N LEU A 67 -5.32 -24.37 -16.72
CA LEU A 67 -5.83 -24.92 -15.48
C LEU A 67 -4.70 -25.19 -14.47
N GLU A 68 -3.61 -25.80 -14.94
CA GLU A 68 -2.43 -26.10 -14.13
C GLU A 68 -1.77 -24.83 -13.59
N TYR A 69 -1.72 -23.76 -14.40
CA TYR A 69 -1.20 -22.47 -13.97
C TYR A 69 -1.98 -21.90 -12.77
N TRP A 70 -3.31 -21.90 -12.84
CA TRP A 70 -4.15 -21.37 -11.77
C TRP A 70 -4.17 -22.25 -10.52
N ARG A 71 -3.97 -23.57 -10.68
CA ARG A 71 -3.76 -24.48 -9.56
C ARG A 71 -2.48 -24.16 -8.81
N ASN A 72 -1.37 -24.05 -9.53
CA ASN A 72 -0.07 -23.68 -8.97
C ASN A 72 -0.10 -22.28 -8.35
N TYR A 73 -0.89 -21.36 -8.92
CA TYR A 73 -1.12 -20.04 -8.34
C TYR A 73 -1.80 -20.12 -6.98
N LYS A 74 -2.90 -20.87 -6.87
CA LYS A 74 -3.65 -21.09 -5.62
C LYS A 74 -2.75 -21.70 -4.54
N GLU A 75 -1.99 -22.74 -4.87
CA GLU A 75 -1.09 -23.40 -3.92
C GLU A 75 -0.01 -22.45 -3.38
N ARG A 76 0.60 -21.63 -4.24
CA ARG A 76 1.62 -20.65 -3.80
C ARG A 76 1.08 -19.61 -2.82
N ILE A 77 -0.16 -19.16 -3.01
CA ILE A 77 -0.80 -18.24 -2.08
C ILE A 77 -1.02 -18.93 -0.74
N LEU A 78 -1.65 -20.11 -0.74
CA LEU A 78 -1.94 -20.86 0.48
C LEU A 78 -0.67 -21.20 1.27
N GLU A 79 0.41 -21.55 0.58
CA GLU A 79 1.68 -21.86 1.24
C GLU A 79 2.33 -20.61 1.86
N SER A 80 2.31 -19.48 1.14
CA SER A 80 2.79 -18.21 1.70
C SER A 80 1.96 -17.80 2.94
N GLU A 81 0.65 -17.93 2.87
CA GLU A 81 -0.25 -17.64 3.99
C GLU A 81 0.02 -18.52 5.20
N ARG A 82 0.30 -19.81 4.96
CA ARG A 82 0.70 -20.77 5.99
C ARG A 82 2.05 -20.40 6.61
N GLU A 83 3.03 -20.04 5.80
CA GLU A 83 4.38 -19.67 6.24
C GLU A 83 4.36 -18.41 7.12
N PHE A 84 3.61 -17.39 6.70
CA PHE A 84 3.54 -16.11 7.41
C PHE A 84 2.39 -16.02 8.42
N ASN A 85 1.62 -17.10 8.59
CA ASN A 85 0.43 -17.20 9.45
C ASN A 85 -0.51 -15.99 9.30
N PHE A 86 -0.77 -15.62 8.05
CA PHE A 86 -1.60 -14.49 7.65
C PHE A 86 -2.61 -14.93 6.60
N ARG A 87 -3.84 -14.40 6.66
CA ARG A 87 -4.89 -14.67 5.67
C ARG A 87 -5.18 -13.40 4.87
N GLY A 88 -4.84 -13.41 3.59
CA GLY A 88 -5.08 -12.33 2.66
C GLY A 88 -6.44 -12.46 1.95
N ILE A 89 -6.91 -11.36 1.35
CA ILE A 89 -8.03 -11.42 0.42
C ILE A 89 -7.44 -11.49 -0.98
N HIS A 90 -7.55 -12.66 -1.60
CA HIS A 90 -7.02 -12.93 -2.93
C HIS A 90 -8.19 -13.13 -3.92
N LEU A 91 -8.41 -12.13 -4.76
CA LEU A 91 -9.51 -12.10 -5.74
C LEU A 91 -8.94 -11.98 -7.17
N ILE A 92 -9.28 -12.92 -8.05
CA ILE A 92 -8.94 -12.88 -9.48
C ILE A 92 -10.22 -12.74 -10.29
N GLY A 93 -10.40 -11.57 -10.91
CA GLY A 93 -11.59 -11.30 -11.71
C GLY A 93 -12.91 -11.43 -10.93
N GLY A 94 -12.88 -11.24 -9.60
CA GLY A 94 -14.03 -11.42 -8.71
C GLY A 94 -14.15 -12.79 -8.05
N ILE A 95 -13.31 -13.76 -8.43
CA ILE A 95 -13.30 -15.12 -7.87
C ILE A 95 -12.27 -15.21 -6.75
N GLU A 96 -12.67 -15.73 -5.59
CA GLU A 96 -11.79 -15.89 -4.43
C GLU A 96 -10.89 -17.13 -4.56
N VAL A 97 -9.61 -17.01 -4.18
CA VAL A 97 -8.62 -18.10 -4.30
C VAL A 97 -8.96 -19.32 -3.41
N TYR A 98 -9.74 -19.11 -2.35
CA TYR A 98 -10.17 -20.20 -1.47
C TYR A 98 -11.32 -21.05 -2.04
N GLU A 99 -11.93 -20.63 -3.14
CA GLU A 99 -12.97 -21.42 -3.80
C GLU A 99 -12.43 -22.77 -4.27
N GLU A 100 -13.17 -23.84 -4.06
CA GLU A 100 -12.76 -25.20 -4.43
C GLU A 100 -12.48 -25.29 -5.94
N ASN A 101 -13.32 -24.65 -6.75
CA ASN A 101 -13.25 -24.65 -8.22
C ASN A 101 -12.58 -23.40 -8.81
N PHE A 102 -11.80 -22.66 -8.01
CA PHE A 102 -11.12 -21.42 -8.42
C PHE A 102 -10.47 -21.52 -9.80
N GLU A 103 -9.73 -22.60 -10.04
CA GLU A 103 -8.99 -22.84 -11.29
C GLU A 103 -9.90 -22.81 -12.52
N TYR A 104 -11.01 -23.54 -12.46
CA TYR A 104 -11.96 -23.67 -13.55
C TYR A 104 -12.69 -22.36 -13.80
N LEU A 105 -13.17 -21.71 -12.74
CA LEU A 105 -13.91 -20.44 -12.84
C LEU A 105 -13.05 -19.35 -13.48
N VAL A 106 -11.75 -19.30 -13.15
CA VAL A 106 -10.85 -18.31 -13.74
C VAL A 106 -10.57 -18.60 -15.21
N VAL A 107 -10.37 -19.88 -15.58
CA VAL A 107 -10.16 -20.28 -16.98
C VAL A 107 -11.40 -20.00 -17.83
N GLU A 108 -12.58 -20.41 -17.38
CA GLU A 108 -13.87 -20.16 -18.04
C GLU A 108 -14.07 -18.65 -18.31
N GLN A 109 -13.85 -17.81 -17.31
CA GLN A 109 -13.96 -16.37 -17.46
C GLN A 109 -12.93 -15.76 -18.44
N ILE A 110 -11.77 -16.39 -18.62
CA ILE A 110 -10.76 -15.96 -19.61
C ILE A 110 -11.20 -16.35 -21.02
N GLU A 111 -11.80 -17.52 -21.19
CA GLU A 111 -12.31 -18.02 -22.46
C GLU A 111 -13.51 -17.20 -22.93
N ASP A 112 -14.50 -16.97 -22.07
CA ASP A 112 -15.69 -16.15 -22.38
C ASP A 112 -15.34 -14.73 -22.85
N LYS A 113 -14.26 -14.14 -22.30
CA LYS A 113 -13.79 -12.80 -22.68
C LYS A 113 -13.09 -12.76 -24.03
N LYS A 114 -12.56 -13.89 -24.51
CA LYS A 114 -11.98 -14.00 -25.85
C LYS A 114 -13.09 -13.98 -26.90
N ASP A 115 -14.19 -14.68 -26.65
CA ASP A 115 -15.34 -14.75 -27.57
C ASP A 115 -16.09 -13.41 -27.70
N CYS A 116 -15.99 -12.53 -26.71
CA CYS A 116 -16.62 -11.19 -26.76
C CYS A 116 -15.83 -10.13 -27.54
N ASN A 117 -14.61 -10.43 -28.03
CA ASN A 117 -13.75 -9.49 -28.76
C ASN A 117 -13.63 -9.80 -30.26
N GLU A 118 -14.48 -10.66 -30.81
CA GLU A 118 -14.54 -10.99 -32.24
C GLU A 118 -15.62 -10.21 -33.00
#